data_AF-A0A1I1U3L9-F1
#
_entry.id   AF-A0A1I1U3L9-F1
#
_cell.length_a   1.000
_cell.length_b   1.000
_cell.length_c   1.000
_cell.angle_alpha   90.00
_cell.angle_beta   90.00
_cell.angle_gamma   90.00
#
_symmetry.space_group_name_H-M   'P 1'
#
loop_
_entity.id
_entity.type
_entity.pdbx_description
1 polymer ?
#
loop_
_entity_poly.entity_id
_entity_poly.type
_entity_poly.pdbx_seq_one_letter_code
_entity_poly.pdbx_strand_id
1 'polypeptide(L)'
;MKTLLKSEEFIQFLGAIYLFSQLNFAWWWFPALLLVPDLSMIGYVINPAVGAVLYNLVHHKGLGVVIGLIGLMLGNQTLMLAGIILFAHSSMDRMFGYGLKYGDSFKHTSLGDL
;
A
#
# COMPACT_ATOMS: atom_id res chain seq x y z
N MET A 1 11.35 18.27 6.74
CA MET A 1 10.31 17.25 7.05
C MET A 1 9.91 16.43 5.83
N LYS A 2 9.50 17.02 4.69
CA LYS A 2 9.09 16.26 3.49
C LYS A 2 10.12 15.22 3.01
N THR A 3 11.39 15.60 2.87
CA THR A 3 12.47 14.67 2.47
C THR A 3 12.70 13.55 3.47
N LEU A 4 12.59 13.85 4.77
CA LEU A 4 12.77 12.85 5.83
C LEU A 4 11.65 11.80 5.77
N LEU A 5 10.39 12.22 5.67
CA LEU A 5 9.26 11.30 5.49
C LEU A 5 9.39 10.46 4.21
N LYS A 6 9.78 11.07 3.08
CA LYS A 6 10.03 10.33 1.84
C LYS A 6 11.14 9.29 2.00
N SER A 7 12.19 9.58 2.77
CA SER A 7 13.26 8.62 3.05
C SER A 7 12.80 7.45 3.91
N GLU A 8 11.93 7.69 4.90
CA GLU A 8 11.32 6.62 5.70
C GLU A 8 10.46 5.68 4.83
N GLU A 9 9.65 6.25 3.95
CA GLU A 9 8.81 5.47 3.03
C GLU A 9 9.63 4.71 1.98
N PHE A 10 10.71 5.30 1.48
CA PHE A 10 11.64 4.61 0.58
C PHE A 10 12.30 3.40 1.26
N ILE A 11 12.77 3.56 2.50
CA ILE A 11 13.37 2.45 3.26
C ILE A 11 12.33 1.35 3.54
N GLN A 12 11.10 1.72 3.87
CA GLN A 12 9.99 0.76 4.04
C GLN A 12 9.71 -0.01 2.74
N PHE A 13 9.69 0.67 1.59
CA PHE A 13 9.52 0.03 0.29
C PHE A 13 10.67 -0.95 -0.04
N LEU A 14 11.93 -0.56 0.21
CA LEU A 14 13.08 -1.47 0.06
C LEU A 14 12.99 -2.67 1.01
N GLY A 15 12.54 -2.46 2.25
CA GLY A 15 12.26 -3.53 3.20
C GLY A 15 11.20 -4.51 2.67
N ALA A 16 10.15 -4.00 2.02
CA ALA A 16 9.12 -4.83 1.40
C ALA A 16 9.67 -5.66 0.23
N ILE A 17 10.54 -5.09 -0.61
CA ILE A 17 11.24 -5.82 -1.67
C ILE A 17 12.12 -6.93 -1.08
N TYR A 18 12.85 -6.63 -0.01
CA TYR A 18 13.65 -7.64 0.69
C TYR A 18 12.77 -8.77 1.23
N LEU A 19 11.67 -8.46 1.92
CA LEU A 19 10.75 -9.48 2.42
C LEU A 19 10.15 -10.33 1.29
N PHE A 20 9.77 -9.72 0.17
CA PHE A 20 9.31 -10.44 -1.02
C PHE A 20 10.37 -11.42 -1.54
N SER A 21 11.64 -11.02 -1.57
CA SER A 21 12.74 -11.90 -2.03
C SER A 21 12.93 -13.16 -1.19
N GLN A 22 12.34 -13.22 0.02
CA GLN A 22 12.35 -14.40 0.89
C GLN A 22 11.19 -15.37 0.60
N LEU A 23 10.25 -15.00 -0.28
CA LEU A 23 9.12 -15.85 -0.67
C LEU A 23 9.46 -16.66 -1.93
N ASN A 24 8.83 -17.82 -2.11
CA ASN A 24 9.05 -18.69 -3.28
C ASN A 24 8.16 -18.30 -4.47
N PHE A 25 8.15 -17.02 -4.85
CA PHE A 25 7.43 -16.53 -6.02
C PHE A 25 8.40 -16.04 -7.11
N ALA A 26 7.98 -16.15 -8.36
CA ALA A 26 8.71 -15.54 -9.47
C ALA A 26 8.73 -14.01 -9.30
N TRP A 27 9.87 -13.37 -9.57
CA TRP A 27 10.09 -11.95 -9.31
C TRP A 27 9.11 -11.01 -10.01
N TRP A 28 8.55 -11.42 -11.15
CA TRP A 28 7.57 -10.61 -11.90
C TRP A 28 6.25 -10.42 -11.14
N TRP A 29 5.93 -11.29 -10.16
CA TRP A 29 4.74 -11.12 -9.33
C TRP A 29 4.76 -9.82 -8.53
N PHE A 30 5.94 -9.37 -8.09
CA PHE A 30 6.04 -8.13 -7.33
C PHE A 30 5.59 -6.91 -8.15
N PRO A 31 6.22 -6.55 -9.29
CA PRO A 31 5.78 -5.40 -10.09
C PRO A 31 4.37 -5.60 -10.69
N ALA A 32 3.96 -6.84 -11.01
CA ALA A 32 2.62 -7.10 -11.53
C ALA A 32 1.52 -6.82 -10.49
N LEU A 33 1.75 -7.22 -9.23
CA LEU A 33 0.78 -7.02 -8.15
C LEU A 33 0.90 -5.65 -7.50
N LEU A 34 2.03 -4.95 -7.67
CA LEU A 34 2.28 -3.66 -7.03
C LEU A 34 1.22 -2.61 -7.37
N LEU A 35 0.58 -2.67 -8.54
CA LEU A 35 -0.47 -1.73 -8.94
C LEU A 35 -1.90 -2.25 -8.71
N VAL A 36 -2.07 -3.49 -8.24
CA VAL A 36 -3.40 -4.06 -7.95
C VAL A 36 -4.16 -3.29 -6.85
N PRO A 37 -3.50 -2.79 -5.77
CA PRO A 37 -4.17 -1.99 -4.74
C PRO A 37 -4.92 -0.76 -5.26
N ASP A 38 -4.47 -0.16 -6.38
CA ASP A 38 -5.10 1.02 -7.00
C ASP A 38 -6.53 0.76 -7.49
N LEU A 39 -6.91 -0.50 -7.74
CA LEU A 39 -8.29 -0.85 -8.08
C LEU A 39 -9.28 -0.46 -6.98
N SER A 40 -8.83 -0.26 -5.75
CA SER A 40 -9.64 0.25 -4.64
C SER A 40 -10.19 1.67 -4.89
N MET A 41 -9.63 2.41 -5.85
CA MET A 41 -10.17 3.70 -6.29
C MET A 41 -11.54 3.59 -6.99
N ILE A 42 -12.01 2.39 -7.33
CA ILE A 42 -13.33 2.19 -7.95
C ILE A 42 -14.48 2.81 -7.15
N GLY A 43 -14.34 2.97 -5.83
CA GLY A 43 -15.33 3.65 -4.99
C GLY A 43 -15.61 5.10 -5.40
N TYR A 44 -14.66 5.78 -6.07
CA TYR A 44 -14.84 7.13 -6.59
C TYR A 44 -15.86 7.22 -7.73
N VAL A 45 -16.25 6.10 -8.35
CA VAL A 45 -17.37 6.04 -9.30
C VAL A 45 -18.69 6.34 -8.59
N ILE A 46 -18.82 6.01 -7.31
CA ILE A 46 -20.02 6.26 -6.51
C ILE A 46 -20.01 7.70 -5.99
N ASN A 47 -19.01 8.07 -5.18
CA ASN A 47 -18.75 9.44 -4.71
C ASN A 47 -17.39 9.54 -3.98
N PRO A 48 -16.88 10.76 -3.68
CA PRO A 48 -15.60 10.94 -3.00
C PRO A 48 -15.49 10.28 -1.63
N ALA A 49 -16.56 10.24 -0.83
CA ALA A 49 -16.54 9.64 0.50
C ALA A 49 -16.35 8.12 0.44
N VAL A 50 -17.10 7.43 -0.43
CA VAL A 50 -16.97 5.98 -0.64
C VAL A 50 -15.59 5.64 -1.23
N GLY A 51 -15.14 6.44 -2.21
CA GLY A 51 -13.80 6.32 -2.77
C GLY A 51 -12.70 6.44 -1.72
N ALA A 52 -12.77 7.43 -0.84
CA ALA A 52 -11.80 7.64 0.21
C ALA A 52 -11.76 6.47 1.21
N VAL A 53 -12.92 5.93 1.59
CA VAL A 53 -12.98 4.76 2.51
C VAL A 53 -12.32 3.53 1.88
N LEU A 54 -12.69 3.17 0.65
CA LEU A 54 -12.14 1.98 -0.02
C LEU A 54 -10.64 2.14 -0.29
N TYR A 55 -10.22 3.29 -0.79
CA TYR A 55 -8.81 3.61 -1.00
C TYR A 55 -8.04 3.51 0.32
N ASN A 56 -8.48 4.20 1.37
CA ASN A 56 -7.75 4.25 2.64
C ASN A 56 -7.64 2.88 3.31
N LEU A 57 -8.68 2.03 3.22
CA LEU A 57 -8.64 0.68 3.76
C LEU A 57 -7.49 -0.12 3.13
N VAL A 58 -7.42 -0.11 1.79
CA VAL A 58 -6.41 -0.86 1.03
C VAL A 58 -5.01 -0.25 1.17
N HIS A 59 -4.92 1.09 1.29
CA HIS A 59 -3.65 1.82 1.43
C HIS A 59 -3.20 2.01 2.89
N HIS A 60 -3.85 1.31 3.83
CA HIS A 60 -3.47 1.32 5.23
C HIS A 60 -2.31 0.36 5.47
N LYS A 61 -1.10 0.89 5.69
CA LYS A 61 0.12 0.08 5.93
C LYS A 61 -0.07 -0.95 7.04
N GLY A 62 -0.77 -0.59 8.12
CA GLY A 62 -1.06 -1.51 9.22
C GLY A 62 -1.91 -2.72 8.80
N LEU A 63 -2.79 -2.58 7.79
CA LEU A 63 -3.57 -3.71 7.28
C LEU A 63 -2.64 -4.68 6.55
N GLY A 64 -1.73 -4.16 5.72
CA GLY A 64 -0.70 -4.97 5.06
C GLY A 64 0.16 -5.74 6.07
N VAL A 65 0.60 -5.07 7.15
CA VAL A 65 1.35 -5.72 8.25
C VAL A 65 0.55 -6.83 8.91
N VAL A 66 -0.72 -6.58 9.28
CA VAL A 66 -1.58 -7.59 9.92
C VAL A 66 -1.78 -8.81 9.00
N ILE A 67 -2.09 -8.59 7.73
CA ILE A 67 -2.27 -9.69 6.75
C ILE A 67 -0.97 -10.49 6.59
N GLY A 68 0.17 -9.79 6.49
CA GLY A 68 1.48 -10.43 6.39
C GLY A 68 1.83 -11.27 7.62
N LEU A 69 1.55 -10.76 8.82
CA LEU A 69 1.76 -11.47 10.09
C LEU A 69 0.84 -12.69 10.22
N ILE A 70 -0.43 -12.58 9.82
CA ILE A 70 -1.34 -13.75 9.76
C ILE A 70 -0.78 -14.80 8.80
N GLY A 71 -0.30 -14.37 7.62
CA GLY A 71 0.37 -15.26 6.68
C GLY A 71 1.58 -15.96 7.30
N LEU A 72 2.42 -15.21 8.03
CA LEU A 72 3.58 -15.75 8.73
C LEU A 72 3.19 -16.78 9.79
N MET A 73 2.21 -16.47 10.65
CA MET A 73 1.70 -17.36 11.70
C MET A 73 1.13 -18.67 11.12
N LEU A 74 0.52 -18.61 9.94
CA LEU A 74 -0.08 -19.76 9.26
C LEU A 74 0.89 -20.48 8.30
N GLY A 75 2.11 -19.98 8.11
CA GLY A 75 3.03 -20.48 7.07
C GLY A 75 2.51 -20.28 5.64
N ASN A 76 1.54 -19.38 5.40
CA ASN A 76 0.90 -19.17 4.11
C ASN A 76 1.59 -18.05 3.32
N GLN A 77 2.42 -18.44 2.34
CA GLN A 77 3.17 -17.48 1.51
C GLN A 77 2.27 -16.56 0.68
N THR A 78 1.06 -16.98 0.30
CA THR A 78 0.13 -16.12 -0.45
C THR A 78 -0.38 -14.96 0.40
N LEU A 79 -0.68 -15.21 1.68
CA LEU A 79 -1.04 -14.14 2.62
C LEU A 79 0.15 -13.24 2.94
N MET A 80 1.36 -13.80 3.08
CA MET A 80 2.58 -12.99 3.23
C MET A 80 2.77 -12.07 2.02
N LEU A 81 2.62 -12.60 0.80
CA LEU A 81 2.70 -11.82 -0.44
C LEU A 81 1.66 -10.71 -0.46
N ALA A 82 0.39 -10.99 -0.15
CA ALA A 82 -0.66 -9.98 -0.10
C ALA A 82 -0.34 -8.84 0.88
N GLY A 83 0.11 -9.19 2.09
CA GLY A 83 0.52 -8.21 3.10
C GLY A 83 1.71 -7.36 2.65
N ILE A 84 2.73 -8.00 2.07
CA ILE A 84 3.93 -7.33 1.53
C ILE A 84 3.55 -6.37 0.40
N ILE A 85 2.68 -6.78 -0.54
CA ILE A 85 2.26 -5.92 -1.66
C ILE A 85 1.46 -4.71 -1.17
N LEU A 86 0.51 -4.91 -0.24
CA LEU A 86 -0.25 -3.79 0.35
C LEU A 86 0.67 -2.79 1.06
N PHE A 87 1.63 -3.29 1.82
CA PHE A 87 2.62 -2.46 2.51
C PHE A 87 3.55 -1.75 1.53
N ALA A 88 4.08 -2.46 0.53
CA ALA A 88 4.97 -1.93 -0.49
C ALA A 88 4.30 -0.80 -1.29
N HIS A 89 3.11 -1.07 -1.84
CA HIS A 89 2.37 -0.09 -2.63
C HIS A 89 2.08 1.17 -1.80
N SER A 90 1.57 0.98 -0.58
CA SER A 90 1.28 2.06 0.36
C SER A 90 2.49 2.93 0.71
N SER A 91 3.69 2.36 0.81
CA SER A 91 4.92 3.11 1.03
C SER A 91 5.44 3.78 -0.23
N MET A 92 5.35 3.12 -1.39
CA MET A 92 5.67 3.71 -2.68
C MET A 92 4.83 4.98 -2.93
N ASP A 93 3.53 4.90 -2.68
CA ASP A 93 2.60 6.02 -2.82
C ASP A 93 3.02 7.23 -1.98
N ARG A 94 3.28 7.01 -0.70
CA ARG A 94 3.68 8.07 0.25
C ARG A 94 5.07 8.64 -0.07
N MET A 95 5.97 7.84 -0.64
CA MET A 95 7.26 8.32 -1.17
C MET A 95 7.04 9.32 -2.33
N PHE A 96 6.07 9.06 -3.22
CA PHE A 96 5.71 9.97 -4.32
C PHE A 96 4.85 11.15 -3.87
N GLY A 97 4.22 11.08 -2.70
CA GLY A 97 3.43 12.16 -2.12
C GLY A 97 1.92 11.89 -2.10
N TYR A 98 1.50 10.67 -2.48
CA TYR A 98 0.12 10.23 -2.38
C TYR A 98 -0.19 9.83 -0.93
N GLY A 99 -1.00 10.65 -0.25
CA GLY A 99 -1.45 10.40 1.12
C GLY A 99 -2.79 9.69 1.20
N LEU A 100 -3.23 9.42 2.43
CA LEU A 100 -4.61 8.96 2.68
C LEU A 100 -5.60 10.05 2.29
N LYS A 101 -6.76 9.65 1.79
CA LYS A 101 -7.76 10.52 1.17
C LYS A 101 -8.77 11.02 2.20
N TYR A 102 -9.12 12.30 2.10
CA TYR A 102 -10.29 12.84 2.78
C TYR A 102 -11.57 12.60 1.96
N GLY A 103 -12.72 12.58 2.63
CA GLY A 103 -14.00 12.21 2.01
C GLY A 103 -14.64 13.30 1.15
N ASP A 104 -13.99 14.46 1.03
CA ASP A 104 -14.44 15.64 0.29
C ASP A 104 -13.86 15.70 -1.13
N SER A 105 -12.66 15.17 -1.37
CA SER A 105 -12.00 15.20 -2.69
C SER A 105 -10.92 14.13 -2.83
N PHE A 106 -10.73 13.60 -4.04
CA PHE A 106 -9.61 12.70 -4.36
C PHE A 106 -8.24 13.36 -4.21
N LYS A 107 -8.16 14.68 -4.40
CA LYS A 107 -6.91 15.44 -4.37
C LYS A 107 -6.50 15.85 -2.95
N HIS A 108 -7.46 15.92 -2.03
CA HIS A 108 -7.22 16.32 -0.67
C HIS A 108 -6.70 15.11 0.13
N THR A 109 -5.43 15.17 0.54
CA THR A 109 -4.78 14.04 1.22
C THR A 109 -4.08 14.43 2.52
N SER A 110 -3.76 13.43 3.34
CA SER A 110 -2.98 13.58 4.57
C SER A 110 -1.57 14.15 4.35
N LEU A 111 -1.06 14.17 3.11
CA LEU A 111 0.25 14.72 2.74
C LEU A 111 0.14 16.10 2.05
N GLY A 112 -1.07 16.63 1.94
CA GLY A 112 -1.41 17.87 1.24
C GLY A 112 -2.28 17.62 0.00
N ASP A 113 -2.52 18.68 -0.75
CA ASP A 113 -3.27 18.62 -2.01
C ASP A 113 -2.37 18.19 -3.19
N LEU A 114 -2.91 17.31 -4.03
CA LEU A 114 -2.30 16.80 -5.27
C LEU A 114 -2.51 17.72 -6.47
#